data_AF-A8YTK6-F1
#
_entry.id   AF-A8YTK6-F1
#
_cell.length_a   1.000
_cell.length_b   1.000
_cell.length_c   1.000
_cell.angle_alpha   90.00
_cell.angle_beta   90.00
_cell.angle_gamma   90.00
#
_symmetry.space_group_name_H-M   'P 1'
#
loop_
_entity.id
_entity.type
_entity.pdbx_description
1 polymer ?
#
loop_
_entity_poly.entity_id
_entity_poly.type
_entity_poly.pdbx_seq_one_letter_code
_entity_poly.pdbx_strand_id
1 'polypeptide(L)'
;MADVSEEVLHKLNINGVDQIKSLNLTGLRVDDGFAMETIAKLSKEMPIVLNASTITQDDIDNLKYSNANFDNLTAGHNFYPRPETGLDAHWMQEKNKWLHSYNLKTAAFISGNGKLRGPIFAGLPTLEKQRNENPLAAILELQKLDCDDIFVGDPQLTKDTIESITNYQKEKAITLHLDTEIPELFENDWHNRPDVARDVVRLKESREKQLLSTEPQDNIYARPKGSVTVDNDLYQRYKGEIEITKCDLPRNEKVNVLAQVKDYDLPLLDYIGSNTRVIFRKANANSI
;
A
#
# COMPACT_ATOMS: atom_id res chain seq x y z
N MET A 1 1.65 3.97 21.36
CA MET A 1 0.23 3.57 21.39
C MET A 1 0.14 2.12 21.82
N ALA A 2 -0.80 1.78 22.71
CA ALA A 2 -1.01 0.41 23.18
C ALA A 2 -2.45 -0.03 22.87
N ASP A 3 -2.63 -1.31 22.58
CA ASP A 3 -3.94 -1.93 22.40
C ASP A 3 -4.33 -2.64 23.70
N VAL A 4 -5.45 -2.21 24.32
CA VAL A 4 -5.89 -2.72 25.62
C VAL A 4 -7.40 -2.89 25.66
N SER A 5 -7.84 -3.94 26.35
CA SER A 5 -9.20 -4.05 26.84
C SER A 5 -9.29 -3.55 28.28
N GLU A 6 -10.49 -3.18 28.71
CA GLU A 6 -10.73 -2.72 30.08
C GLU A 6 -10.37 -3.83 31.10
N GLU A 7 -10.65 -5.09 30.78
CA GLU A 7 -10.28 -6.24 31.61
C GLU A 7 -8.77 -6.34 31.85
N VAL A 8 -7.95 -6.07 30.83
CA VAL A 8 -6.48 -6.09 30.96
C VAL A 8 -6.01 -4.96 31.88
N LEU A 9 -6.59 -3.76 31.77
CA LEU A 9 -6.26 -2.65 32.66
C LEU A 9 -6.63 -2.97 34.11
N HIS A 10 -7.80 -3.56 34.35
CA HIS A 10 -8.21 -4.02 35.68
C HIS A 10 -7.26 -5.06 36.26
N LYS A 11 -6.80 -6.04 35.45
CA LYS A 11 -5.79 -7.03 35.89
C LYS A 11 -4.45 -6.39 36.25
N LEU A 12 -4.13 -5.22 35.69
CA LEU A 12 -2.95 -4.43 36.01
C LEU A 12 -3.19 -3.42 37.15
N ASN A 13 -4.36 -3.45 37.80
CA ASN A 13 -4.81 -2.48 38.82
C ASN A 13 -4.87 -1.02 38.32
N ILE A 14 -5.20 -0.85 37.04
CA ILE A 14 -5.37 0.43 36.38
C ILE A 14 -6.88 0.64 36.16
N ASN A 15 -7.49 1.47 36.99
CA ASN A 15 -8.94 1.61 37.12
C ASN A 15 -9.44 3.03 36.79
N GLY A 16 -8.60 3.88 36.21
CA GLY A 16 -8.99 5.26 35.93
C GLY A 16 -8.06 6.01 35.00
N VAL A 17 -8.59 7.10 34.43
CA VAL A 17 -7.93 7.98 33.46
C VAL A 17 -6.56 8.45 33.96
N ASP A 18 -6.46 8.87 35.24
CA ASP A 18 -5.20 9.37 35.79
C ASP A 18 -4.10 8.29 35.88
N GLN A 19 -4.49 7.04 36.15
CA GLN A 19 -3.55 5.93 36.15
C GLN A 19 -3.12 5.56 34.72
N ILE A 20 -4.03 5.60 33.75
CA ILE A 20 -3.70 5.40 32.33
C ILE A 20 -2.72 6.47 31.85
N LYS A 21 -2.94 7.75 32.22
CA LYS A 21 -2.00 8.84 31.92
C LYS A 21 -0.59 8.58 32.46
N SER A 22 -0.48 7.98 33.64
CA SER A 22 0.81 7.70 34.28
C SER A 22 1.66 6.65 33.54
N LEU A 23 1.10 5.93 32.57
CA LEU A 23 1.80 4.92 31.77
C LEU A 23 2.75 5.50 30.70
N ASN A 24 2.81 6.83 30.52
CA ASN A 24 3.60 7.50 29.48
C ASN A 24 3.33 6.96 28.06
N LEU A 25 2.09 6.56 27.79
CA LEU A 25 1.64 6.15 26.46
C LEU A 25 1.35 7.38 25.60
N THR A 26 1.67 7.28 24.31
CA THR A 26 1.36 8.33 23.31
C THR A 26 -0.07 8.25 22.76
N GLY A 27 -0.86 7.28 23.23
CA GLY A 27 -2.24 7.04 22.82
C GLY A 27 -2.69 5.61 23.14
N LEU A 28 -3.99 5.37 23.05
CA LEU A 28 -4.62 4.10 23.44
C LEU A 28 -5.57 3.61 22.35
N ARG A 29 -5.44 2.36 21.91
CA ARG A 29 -6.50 1.66 21.17
C ARG A 29 -7.38 0.93 22.17
N VAL A 30 -8.66 1.29 22.17
CA VAL A 30 -9.66 0.70 23.06
C VAL A 30 -10.45 -0.33 22.26
N ASP A 31 -10.40 -1.58 22.71
CA ASP A 31 -11.10 -2.67 22.05
C ASP A 31 -12.55 -2.78 22.56
N ASP A 32 -12.79 -3.60 23.59
CA ASP A 32 -14.10 -3.82 24.20
C ASP A 32 -14.16 -3.37 25.68
N GLY A 33 -15.36 -3.07 26.14
CA GLY A 33 -15.72 -2.80 27.55
C GLY A 33 -15.81 -1.32 27.95
N PHE A 34 -15.13 -0.41 27.26
CA PHE A 34 -15.09 1.00 27.68
C PHE A 34 -16.40 1.74 27.39
N ALA A 35 -16.97 2.35 28.43
CA ALA A 35 -18.05 3.31 28.28
C ALA A 35 -17.61 4.55 27.48
N MET A 36 -18.50 5.09 26.63
CA MET A 36 -18.20 6.24 25.76
C MET A 36 -17.86 7.51 26.56
N GLU A 37 -18.41 7.67 27.76
CA GLU A 37 -18.08 8.76 28.69
C GLU A 37 -16.62 8.68 29.14
N THR A 38 -16.10 7.47 29.35
CA THR A 38 -14.69 7.24 29.71
C THR A 38 -13.78 7.57 28.53
N ILE A 39 -14.16 7.11 27.33
CA ILE A 39 -13.44 7.46 26.09
C ILE A 39 -13.44 8.97 25.86
N ALA A 40 -14.56 9.65 26.06
CA ALA A 40 -14.66 11.10 25.92
C ALA A 40 -13.70 11.83 26.87
N LYS A 41 -13.55 11.36 28.11
CA LYS A 41 -12.55 11.89 29.06
C LYS A 41 -11.12 11.62 28.59
N LEU A 42 -10.82 10.39 28.16
CA LEU A 42 -9.50 10.00 27.67
C LEU A 42 -9.07 10.81 26.42
N SER A 43 -10.01 11.05 25.49
CA SER A 43 -9.74 11.80 24.26
C SER A 43 -9.28 13.24 24.50
N LYS A 44 -9.65 13.85 25.65
CA LYS A 44 -9.19 15.20 26.01
C LYS A 44 -7.73 15.25 26.42
N GLU A 45 -7.13 14.09 26.64
CA GLU A 45 -5.84 13.93 27.32
C GLU A 45 -4.82 13.26 26.41
N MET A 46 -5.26 12.35 25.53
CA MET A 46 -4.41 11.65 24.58
C MET A 46 -5.21 11.16 23.35
N PRO A 47 -4.52 10.80 22.25
CA PRO A 47 -5.14 10.13 21.11
C PRO A 47 -5.76 8.78 21.50
N ILE A 48 -6.99 8.53 21.04
CA ILE A 48 -7.72 7.28 21.25
C ILE A 48 -8.11 6.68 19.90
N VAL A 49 -7.85 5.38 19.74
CA VAL A 49 -8.27 4.59 18.59
C VAL A 49 -9.46 3.73 18.97
N LEU A 50 -10.60 4.02 18.35
CA LEU A 50 -11.85 3.27 18.43
C LEU A 50 -11.83 2.11 17.42
N ASN A 51 -12.64 1.09 17.66
CA ASN A 51 -12.84 0.04 16.68
C ASN A 51 -13.79 0.52 15.56
N ALA A 52 -13.23 0.72 14.36
CA ALA A 52 -13.99 1.22 13.21
C ALA A 52 -15.10 0.26 12.78
N SER A 53 -14.93 -1.05 12.97
CA SER A 53 -15.90 -2.05 12.51
C SER A 53 -17.15 -2.12 13.37
N THR A 54 -17.06 -1.77 14.66
CA THR A 54 -18.16 -1.94 15.62
C THR A 54 -18.80 -0.63 16.06
N ILE A 55 -18.13 0.51 15.88
CA ILE A 55 -18.68 1.81 16.28
C ILE A 55 -20.00 2.13 15.54
N THR A 56 -21.00 2.54 16.32
CA THR A 56 -22.38 2.82 15.89
C THR A 56 -22.71 4.31 15.92
N GLN A 57 -23.89 4.68 15.41
CA GLN A 57 -24.39 6.05 15.51
C GLN A 57 -24.59 6.49 16.97
N ASP A 58 -25.14 5.62 17.80
CA ASP A 58 -25.39 5.90 19.21
C ASP A 58 -24.07 6.15 19.97
N ASP A 59 -23.00 5.43 19.63
CA ASP A 59 -21.67 5.68 20.22
C ASP A 59 -21.15 7.07 19.87
N ILE A 60 -21.29 7.48 18.61
CA ILE A 60 -20.90 8.83 18.15
C ILE A 60 -21.71 9.91 18.88
N ASP A 61 -23.01 9.70 19.04
CA ASP A 61 -23.89 10.67 19.70
C ASP A 61 -23.58 10.76 21.21
N ASN A 62 -23.26 9.64 21.86
CA ASN A 62 -22.78 9.60 23.24
C ASN A 62 -21.43 10.29 23.42
N LEU A 63 -20.50 10.12 22.48
CA LEU A 63 -19.21 10.83 22.47
C LEU A 63 -19.41 12.34 22.34
N LYS A 64 -20.31 12.79 21.44
CA LYS A 64 -20.66 14.21 21.31
C LYS A 64 -21.32 14.76 22.58
N TYR A 65 -22.30 14.04 23.12
CA TYR A 65 -22.98 14.42 24.36
C TYR A 65 -22.00 14.55 25.54
N SER A 66 -21.01 13.67 25.60
CA SER A 66 -19.93 13.67 26.60
C SER A 66 -18.81 14.69 26.31
N ASN A 67 -18.97 15.49 25.25
CA ASN A 67 -18.02 16.49 24.79
C ASN A 67 -16.63 15.90 24.54
N ALA A 68 -16.53 14.76 23.86
CA ALA A 68 -15.26 14.14 23.47
C ALA A 68 -14.46 15.07 22.54
N ASN A 69 -13.14 14.96 22.58
CA ASN A 69 -12.26 15.68 21.65
C ASN A 69 -12.04 14.83 20.39
N PHE A 70 -12.84 15.07 19.34
CA PHE A 70 -12.80 14.31 18.09
C PHE A 70 -11.48 14.47 17.32
N ASP A 71 -10.72 15.55 17.53
CA ASP A 71 -9.39 15.71 16.90
C ASP A 71 -8.37 14.68 17.40
N ASN A 72 -8.64 14.10 18.58
CA ASN A 72 -7.87 13.03 19.20
C ASN A 72 -8.51 11.65 19.00
N LEU A 73 -9.59 11.53 18.21
CA LEU A 73 -10.24 10.25 17.94
C LEU A 73 -9.92 9.76 16.53
N THR A 74 -9.43 8.52 16.46
CA THR A 74 -9.25 7.77 15.22
C THR A 74 -10.10 6.51 15.28
N ALA A 75 -10.80 6.17 14.21
CA ALA A 75 -11.46 4.89 14.04
C ALA A 75 -10.52 3.93 13.29
N GLY A 76 -9.94 2.97 14.00
CA GLY A 76 -9.04 1.96 13.44
C GLY A 76 -9.77 0.68 13.05
N HIS A 77 -9.67 0.29 11.78
CA HIS A 77 -10.08 -1.02 11.31
C HIS A 77 -9.20 -2.12 11.90
N ASN A 78 -9.74 -3.33 11.99
CA ASN A 78 -8.97 -4.49 12.42
C ASN A 78 -8.01 -4.97 11.32
N PHE A 79 -7.04 -5.78 11.73
CA PHE A 79 -6.32 -6.70 10.85
C PHE A 79 -6.88 -8.12 10.99
N TYR A 80 -6.71 -8.94 9.97
CA TYR A 80 -7.35 -10.25 9.87
C TYR A 80 -6.33 -11.38 9.65
N PRO A 81 -5.88 -12.06 10.71
CA PRO A 81 -4.89 -13.15 10.62
C PRO A 81 -5.40 -14.40 9.88
N ARG A 82 -6.71 -14.64 9.91
CA ARG A 82 -7.33 -15.77 9.21
C ARG A 82 -7.55 -15.37 7.74
N PRO A 83 -7.08 -16.18 6.77
CA PRO A 83 -7.42 -15.98 5.36
C PRO A 83 -8.93 -15.91 5.13
N GLU A 84 -9.32 -15.21 4.07
CA GLU A 84 -10.69 -15.06 3.57
C GLU A 84 -11.62 -14.23 4.47
N THR A 85 -11.10 -13.61 5.54
CA THR A 85 -11.93 -12.84 6.50
C THR A 85 -11.62 -11.35 6.57
N GLY A 86 -10.66 -10.86 5.79
CA GLY A 86 -10.41 -9.43 5.62
C GLY A 86 -11.63 -8.72 5.05
N LEU A 87 -11.66 -7.41 5.23
CA LEU A 87 -12.76 -6.58 4.79
C LEU A 87 -12.85 -6.50 3.26
N ASP A 88 -14.06 -6.29 2.78
CA ASP A 88 -14.34 -5.85 1.43
C ASP A 88 -14.00 -4.35 1.27
N ALA A 89 -13.46 -3.99 0.10
CA ALA A 89 -13.00 -2.63 -0.17
C ALA A 89 -14.14 -1.63 -0.33
N HIS A 90 -15.27 -2.04 -0.90
CA HIS A 90 -16.42 -1.16 -1.05
C HIS A 90 -17.06 -0.87 0.31
N TRP A 91 -17.25 -1.91 1.13
CA TRP A 91 -17.72 -1.76 2.50
C TRP A 91 -16.81 -0.83 3.32
N MET A 92 -15.49 -1.01 3.24
CA MET A 92 -14.53 -0.14 3.92
C MET A 92 -14.65 1.32 3.47
N GLN A 93 -14.80 1.55 2.15
CA GLN A 93 -14.94 2.91 1.62
C GLN A 93 -16.19 3.60 2.14
N GLU A 94 -17.33 2.90 2.18
CA GLU A 94 -18.58 3.44 2.73
C GLU A 94 -18.44 3.74 4.23
N LYS A 95 -17.80 2.83 4.98
CA LYS A 95 -17.55 3.03 6.41
C LYS A 95 -16.63 4.21 6.68
N ASN A 96 -15.55 4.37 5.91
CA ASN A 96 -14.62 5.50 6.01
C ASN A 96 -15.34 6.83 5.77
N LYS A 97 -16.10 6.94 4.66
CA LYS A 97 -16.89 8.15 4.37
C LYS A 97 -17.85 8.52 5.50
N TRP A 98 -18.52 7.52 6.08
CA TRP A 98 -19.40 7.74 7.23
C TRP A 98 -18.63 8.22 8.46
N LEU A 99 -17.47 7.62 8.77
CA LEU A 99 -16.60 8.04 9.89
C LEU A 99 -16.09 9.49 9.71
N HIS A 100 -15.62 9.83 8.51
CA HIS A 100 -15.16 11.19 8.20
C HIS A 100 -16.26 12.24 8.30
N SER A 101 -17.52 11.88 8.03
CA SER A 101 -18.67 12.78 8.21
C SER A 101 -18.83 13.25 9.67
N TYR A 102 -18.20 12.56 10.63
CA TYR A 102 -18.13 12.92 12.04
C TYR A 102 -16.76 13.42 12.49
N ASN A 103 -15.90 13.82 11.56
CA ASN A 103 -14.54 14.30 11.85
C ASN A 103 -13.67 13.25 12.58
N LEU A 104 -13.94 11.96 12.37
CA LEU A 104 -13.05 10.89 12.82
C LEU A 104 -12.01 10.61 11.74
N LYS A 105 -10.74 10.55 12.14
CA LYS A 105 -9.70 9.96 11.30
C LYS A 105 -9.91 8.46 11.20
N THR A 106 -9.34 7.84 10.17
CA THR A 106 -9.43 6.41 9.92
C THR A 106 -8.05 5.77 9.86
N ALA A 107 -7.94 4.54 10.36
CA ALA A 107 -6.70 3.78 10.31
C ALA A 107 -6.92 2.35 9.81
N ALA A 108 -5.94 1.80 9.10
CA ALA A 108 -5.97 0.42 8.61
C ALA A 108 -4.57 -0.20 8.55
N PHE A 109 -4.53 -1.50 8.27
CA PHE A 109 -3.32 -2.30 8.25
C PHE A 109 -3.07 -2.90 6.86
N ILE A 110 -1.80 -2.89 6.46
CA ILE A 110 -1.28 -3.73 5.37
C ILE A 110 -0.57 -4.95 5.97
N SER A 111 -0.52 -6.05 5.20
CA SER A 111 0.38 -7.16 5.52
C SER A 111 1.85 -6.72 5.44
N GLY A 112 2.68 -7.27 6.31
CA GLY A 112 4.12 -7.27 6.06
C GLY A 112 4.53 -8.40 5.13
N ASN A 113 5.79 -8.38 4.69
CA ASN A 113 6.37 -9.42 3.82
C ASN A 113 7.78 -9.86 4.28
N GLY A 114 8.19 -9.48 5.49
CA GLY A 114 9.37 -10.03 6.14
C GLY A 114 8.97 -11.16 7.09
N LYS A 115 9.19 -10.95 8.39
CA LYS A 115 8.67 -11.82 9.43
C LYS A 115 7.16 -11.62 9.62
N LEU A 116 6.38 -12.66 9.30
CA LEU A 116 4.93 -12.68 9.53
C LEU A 116 4.57 -13.08 10.97
N ARG A 117 3.42 -12.60 11.45
CA ARG A 117 2.93 -12.93 12.80
C ARG A 117 2.29 -14.32 12.83
N GLY A 118 2.68 -15.12 13.81
CA GLY A 118 2.01 -16.39 14.13
C GLY A 118 0.64 -16.20 14.80
N PRO A 119 -0.14 -17.28 14.96
CA PRO A 119 0.21 -18.66 14.63
C PRO A 119 -0.04 -19.05 13.16
N ILE A 120 -0.74 -18.20 12.38
CA ILE A 120 -1.18 -18.55 11.01
C ILE A 120 -0.13 -18.20 9.96
N PHE A 121 0.67 -17.14 10.18
CA PHE A 121 1.70 -16.68 9.23
C PHE A 121 1.14 -16.37 7.82
N ALA A 122 -0.08 -15.83 7.74
CA ALA A 122 -0.77 -15.50 6.49
C ALA A 122 -1.01 -13.99 6.30
N GLY A 123 -0.14 -13.17 6.90
CA GLY A 123 -0.23 -11.71 6.90
C GLY A 123 -1.35 -11.16 7.78
N LEU A 124 -1.23 -9.88 8.14
CA LEU A 124 -2.21 -9.12 8.92
C LEU A 124 -2.78 -7.92 8.14
N PRO A 125 -3.47 -8.13 7.01
CA PRO A 125 -4.09 -7.04 6.27
C PRO A 125 -5.44 -6.64 6.90
N THR A 126 -5.90 -5.44 6.60
CA THR A 126 -7.31 -5.03 6.79
C THR A 126 -8.18 -5.51 5.64
N LEU A 127 -7.77 -5.32 4.39
CA LEU A 127 -8.51 -5.75 3.21
C LEU A 127 -8.10 -7.15 2.75
N GLU A 128 -9.07 -8.01 2.44
CA GLU A 128 -8.73 -9.40 2.06
C GLU A 128 -7.92 -9.47 0.77
N LYS A 129 -8.26 -8.64 -0.23
CA LYS A 129 -7.53 -8.59 -1.51
C LYS A 129 -6.05 -8.22 -1.35
N GLN A 130 -5.67 -7.58 -0.23
CA GLN A 130 -4.31 -7.11 0.01
C GLN A 130 -3.42 -8.15 0.70
N ARG A 131 -3.93 -9.36 1.01
CA ARG A 131 -3.23 -10.33 1.86
C ARG A 131 -1.82 -10.66 1.39
N ASN A 132 -1.65 -10.83 0.09
CA ASN A 132 -0.37 -11.13 -0.57
C ASN A 132 0.02 -10.02 -1.57
N GLU A 133 -0.54 -8.83 -1.39
CA GLU A 133 -0.32 -7.69 -2.27
C GLU A 133 1.00 -7.01 -1.95
N ASN A 134 1.61 -6.34 -2.94
CA ASN A 134 2.79 -5.53 -2.69
C ASN A 134 2.48 -4.45 -1.64
N PRO A 135 3.29 -4.33 -0.56
CA PRO A 135 2.98 -3.39 0.52
C PRO A 135 2.84 -1.93 0.07
N LEU A 136 3.60 -1.47 -0.92
CA LEU A 136 3.41 -0.13 -1.48
C LEU A 136 2.09 -0.03 -2.24
N ALA A 137 1.74 -1.02 -3.07
CA ALA A 137 0.44 -1.03 -3.77
C ALA A 137 -0.73 -1.01 -2.76
N ALA A 138 -0.63 -1.79 -1.69
CA ALA A 138 -1.62 -1.82 -0.61
C ALA A 138 -1.76 -0.47 0.12
N ILE A 139 -0.64 0.22 0.40
CA ILE A 139 -0.64 1.58 0.96
C ILE A 139 -1.40 2.53 0.04
N LEU A 140 -1.06 2.55 -1.25
CA LEU A 140 -1.65 3.48 -2.22
C LEU A 140 -3.14 3.22 -2.43
N GLU A 141 -3.56 1.96 -2.33
CA GLU A 141 -4.97 1.59 -2.39
C GLU A 141 -5.73 2.05 -1.15
N LEU A 142 -5.19 1.85 0.05
CA LEU A 142 -5.83 2.34 1.28
C LEU A 142 -5.96 3.87 1.29
N GLN A 143 -4.96 4.59 0.76
CA GLN A 143 -5.05 6.04 0.56
C GLN A 143 -6.19 6.43 -0.39
N LYS A 144 -6.42 5.68 -1.47
CA LYS A 144 -7.57 5.90 -2.39
C LYS A 144 -8.92 5.57 -1.75
N LEU A 145 -8.94 4.79 -0.67
CA LEU A 145 -10.12 4.49 0.13
C LEU A 145 -10.28 5.43 1.32
N ASP A 146 -9.66 6.62 1.24
CA ASP A 146 -9.69 7.69 2.23
C ASP A 146 -9.09 7.28 3.60
N CYS A 147 -8.22 6.27 3.67
CA CYS A 147 -7.57 5.90 4.92
C CYS A 147 -6.49 6.92 5.31
N ASP A 148 -6.61 7.52 6.50
CA ASP A 148 -5.70 8.59 6.95
C ASP A 148 -4.35 8.03 7.46
N ASP A 149 -4.42 7.02 8.32
CA ASP A 149 -3.25 6.36 8.91
C ASP A 149 -3.14 4.91 8.43
N ILE A 150 -1.94 4.48 8.02
CA ILE A 150 -1.70 3.12 7.52
C ILE A 150 -0.55 2.49 8.29
N PHE A 151 -0.80 1.33 8.88
CA PHE A 151 0.15 0.60 9.69
C PHE A 151 0.55 -0.72 9.03
N VAL A 152 1.75 -1.22 9.33
CA VAL A 152 2.13 -2.60 9.00
C VAL A 152 1.64 -3.48 10.13
N GLY A 153 0.76 -4.45 9.84
CA GLY A 153 0.23 -5.36 10.85
C GLY A 153 1.25 -6.40 11.33
N ASP A 154 2.08 -6.89 10.41
CA ASP A 154 3.12 -7.88 10.72
C ASP A 154 4.39 -7.27 11.33
N PRO A 155 5.19 -8.06 12.06
CA PRO A 155 6.41 -7.59 12.71
C PRO A 155 7.43 -6.89 11.80
N GLN A 156 7.52 -7.26 10.51
CA GLN A 156 8.58 -6.76 9.63
C GLN A 156 8.14 -6.64 8.17
N LEU A 157 8.68 -5.61 7.52
CA LEU A 157 8.84 -5.54 6.07
C LEU A 157 10.25 -5.98 5.69
N THR A 158 10.43 -6.46 4.46
CA THR A 158 11.78 -6.66 3.92
C THR A 158 12.50 -5.32 3.73
N LYS A 159 13.85 -5.35 3.70
CA LYS A 159 14.65 -4.15 3.42
C LYS A 159 14.32 -3.54 2.06
N ASP A 160 14.13 -4.39 1.05
CA ASP A 160 13.77 -3.98 -0.30
C ASP A 160 12.43 -3.25 -0.37
N THR A 161 11.43 -3.76 0.36
CA THR A 161 10.13 -3.09 0.48
C THR A 161 10.22 -1.76 1.21
N ILE A 162 11.01 -1.67 2.29
CA ILE A 162 11.26 -0.41 2.98
C ILE A 162 11.92 0.60 2.03
N GLU A 163 12.90 0.18 1.23
CA GLU A 163 13.54 1.03 0.23
C GLU A 163 12.54 1.50 -0.83
N SER A 164 11.71 0.60 -1.35
CA SER A 164 10.68 0.93 -2.35
C SER A 164 9.64 1.93 -1.82
N ILE A 165 9.16 1.74 -0.58
CA ILE A 165 8.26 2.70 0.09
C ILE A 165 8.98 4.04 0.30
N THR A 166 10.25 4.02 0.69
CA THR A 166 11.06 5.23 0.91
C THR A 166 11.24 6.02 -0.39
N ASN A 167 11.55 5.35 -1.50
CA ASN A 167 11.68 5.96 -2.82
C ASN A 167 10.36 6.65 -3.24
N TYR A 168 9.23 5.97 -3.03
CA TYR A 168 7.94 6.56 -3.30
C TYR A 168 7.64 7.77 -2.41
N GLN A 169 7.88 7.68 -1.11
CA GLN A 169 7.59 8.77 -0.18
C GLN A 169 8.40 10.03 -0.47
N LYS A 170 9.69 9.88 -0.80
CA LYS A 170 10.60 11.01 -1.03
C LYS A 170 10.48 11.60 -2.44
N GLU A 171 10.30 10.75 -3.45
CA GLU A 171 10.48 11.13 -4.85
C GLU A 171 9.29 10.79 -5.75
N LYS A 172 8.24 10.15 -5.21
CA LYS A 172 7.14 9.57 -5.98
C LYS A 172 7.62 8.57 -7.04
N ALA A 173 8.75 7.91 -6.79
CA ALA A 173 9.31 6.90 -7.65
C ALA A 173 8.67 5.52 -7.38
N ILE A 174 8.38 4.77 -8.43
CA ILE A 174 7.89 3.39 -8.36
C ILE A 174 9.05 2.44 -8.67
N THR A 175 9.37 1.55 -7.73
CA THR A 175 10.33 0.47 -7.93
C THR A 175 9.64 -0.73 -8.56
N LEU A 176 10.22 -1.31 -9.63
CA LEU A 176 9.76 -2.52 -10.29
C LEU A 176 10.89 -3.55 -10.38
N HIS A 177 10.61 -4.79 -10.03
CA HIS A 177 11.54 -5.91 -10.12
C HIS A 177 11.37 -6.66 -11.42
N LEU A 178 12.48 -6.89 -12.12
CA LEU A 178 12.51 -7.63 -13.38
C LEU A 178 13.00 -9.06 -13.16
N ASP A 179 12.47 -9.99 -13.97
CA ASP A 179 12.94 -11.37 -14.04
C ASP A 179 14.31 -11.54 -14.70
N THR A 180 14.72 -10.54 -15.48
CA THR A 180 15.94 -10.50 -16.27
C THR A 180 16.78 -9.31 -15.85
N GLU A 181 18.08 -9.53 -15.71
CA GLU A 181 19.04 -8.47 -15.38
C GLU A 181 19.46 -7.73 -16.65
N ILE A 182 19.11 -6.44 -16.73
CA ILE A 182 19.42 -5.55 -17.84
C ILE A 182 20.10 -4.31 -17.24
N PRO A 183 21.44 -4.28 -17.17
CA PRO A 183 22.20 -3.21 -16.50
C PRO A 183 21.80 -1.80 -16.96
N GLU A 184 21.55 -1.63 -18.26
CA GLU A 184 21.17 -0.35 -18.84
C GLU A 184 19.87 0.19 -18.26
N LEU A 185 18.92 -0.68 -17.88
CA LEU A 185 17.69 -0.27 -17.20
C LEU A 185 17.94 0.08 -15.73
N PHE A 186 18.89 -0.58 -15.07
CA PHE A 186 19.13 -0.45 -13.62
C PHE A 186 20.01 0.76 -13.28
N GLU A 187 20.91 1.13 -14.18
CA GLU A 187 21.92 2.18 -13.98
C GLU A 187 21.46 3.55 -14.47
N ASN A 188 20.23 3.66 -14.96
CA ASN A 188 19.69 4.86 -15.60
C ASN A 188 18.39 5.33 -14.96
N ASP A 189 18.17 6.64 -15.02
CA ASP A 189 16.88 7.23 -14.70
C ASP A 189 15.88 7.08 -15.84
N TRP A 190 14.65 6.76 -15.45
CA TRP A 190 13.50 6.60 -16.32
C TRP A 190 12.28 7.29 -15.74
N HIS A 191 11.54 7.98 -16.60
CA HIS A 191 10.26 8.56 -16.26
C HIS A 191 9.22 8.17 -17.27
N ASN A 192 8.00 7.92 -16.81
CA ASN A 192 6.88 7.86 -17.72
C ASN A 192 6.70 9.22 -18.41
N ARG A 193 6.30 9.20 -19.68
CA ARG A 193 5.97 10.41 -20.41
C ARG A 193 4.84 11.21 -19.74
N PRO A 194 4.80 12.54 -19.94
CA PRO A 194 3.74 13.39 -19.38
C PRO A 194 2.36 13.07 -19.99
N ASP A 195 2.33 12.71 -21.28
CA ASP A 195 1.17 12.21 -22.02
C ASP A 195 0.96 10.72 -21.74
N VAL A 196 0.27 10.41 -20.64
CA VAL A 196 0.07 9.05 -20.13
C VAL A 196 -0.76 8.22 -21.12
N ALA A 197 -0.17 7.14 -21.64
CA ALA A 197 -0.89 6.17 -22.45
C ALA A 197 -1.72 5.21 -21.59
N ARG A 198 -2.83 4.72 -22.15
CA ARG A 198 -3.73 3.77 -21.48
C ARG A 198 -3.05 2.41 -21.26
N ASP A 199 -2.41 1.89 -22.30
CA ASP A 199 -2.01 0.47 -22.37
C ASP A 199 -0.56 0.21 -21.97
N VAL A 200 0.27 1.26 -21.92
CA VAL A 200 1.72 1.16 -21.69
C VAL A 200 2.23 2.35 -20.89
N VAL A 201 3.25 2.10 -20.06
CA VAL A 201 4.16 3.12 -19.54
C VAL A 201 5.23 3.34 -20.62
N ARG A 202 5.50 4.59 -21.00
CA ARG A 202 6.45 4.93 -22.05
C ARG A 202 7.62 5.67 -21.43
N LEU A 203 8.82 5.10 -21.46
CA LEU A 203 9.98 5.70 -20.80
C LEU A 203 10.51 6.85 -21.67
N LYS A 204 10.40 8.07 -21.16
CA LYS A 204 10.70 9.31 -21.89
C LYS A 204 12.12 9.35 -22.47
N GLU A 205 13.09 8.88 -21.69
CA GLU A 205 14.52 8.95 -21.97
C GLU A 205 14.98 7.89 -22.99
N SER A 206 14.17 6.87 -23.26
CA SER A 206 14.56 5.66 -24.00
C SER A 206 15.15 5.94 -25.36
N ARG A 207 14.44 6.69 -26.20
CA ARG A 207 14.89 7.01 -27.56
C ARG A 207 16.04 7.99 -27.63
N GLU A 208 16.26 8.79 -26.58
CA GLU A 208 17.41 9.69 -26.52
C GLU A 208 18.67 8.90 -26.14
N LYS A 209 18.54 8.00 -25.16
CA LYS A 209 19.66 7.21 -24.65
C LYS A 209 20.04 6.04 -25.58
N GLN A 210 19.06 5.39 -26.22
CA GLN A 210 19.23 4.21 -27.12
C GLN A 210 20.26 3.18 -26.63
N LEU A 211 20.18 2.78 -25.37
CA LEU A 211 21.18 1.92 -24.74
C LEU A 211 21.03 0.43 -25.07
N LEU A 212 19.88 0.03 -25.62
CA LEU A 212 19.52 -1.37 -25.83
C LEU A 212 19.51 -1.73 -27.32
N SER A 213 19.78 -2.99 -27.63
CA SER A 213 19.71 -3.50 -29.00
C SER A 213 18.31 -3.38 -29.57
N THR A 214 18.24 -2.97 -30.83
CA THR A 214 17.02 -2.74 -31.60
C THR A 214 16.94 -3.64 -32.84
N GLU A 215 17.84 -4.61 -32.95
CA GLU A 215 17.74 -5.67 -33.96
C GLU A 215 16.48 -6.51 -33.69
N PRO A 216 15.64 -6.78 -34.69
CA PRO A 216 14.45 -7.61 -34.51
C PRO A 216 14.80 -8.98 -33.92
N GLN A 217 14.05 -9.39 -32.90
CA GLN A 217 14.15 -10.75 -32.35
C GLN A 217 13.61 -11.79 -33.36
N ASP A 218 14.26 -12.95 -33.45
CA ASP A 218 13.80 -14.05 -34.31
C ASP A 218 12.39 -14.54 -33.95
N ASN A 219 12.05 -14.50 -32.66
CA ASN A 219 10.76 -14.90 -32.14
C ASN A 219 9.90 -13.68 -31.81
N ILE A 220 8.64 -13.71 -32.25
CA ILE A 220 7.67 -12.67 -31.95
C ILE A 220 6.82 -13.10 -30.74
N TYR A 221 7.03 -12.44 -29.62
CA TYR A 221 6.38 -12.77 -28.35
C TYR A 221 5.09 -11.99 -28.12
N ALA A 222 4.14 -12.60 -27.41
CA ALA A 222 3.03 -11.84 -26.83
C ALA A 222 3.57 -10.97 -25.69
N ARG A 223 2.82 -9.94 -25.31
CA ARG A 223 3.26 -8.94 -24.32
C ARG A 223 2.23 -8.88 -23.18
N PRO A 224 2.17 -9.89 -22.30
CA PRO A 224 1.29 -9.86 -21.12
C PRO A 224 1.56 -8.62 -20.25
N LYS A 225 0.65 -8.25 -19.34
CA LYS A 225 0.85 -7.13 -18.40
C LYS A 225 2.21 -7.25 -17.70
N GLY A 226 2.98 -6.16 -17.68
CA GLY A 226 4.32 -6.10 -17.09
C GLY A 226 5.47 -6.46 -18.02
N SER A 227 5.22 -6.78 -19.29
CA SER A 227 6.30 -6.95 -20.27
C SER A 227 7.03 -5.64 -20.48
N VAL A 228 8.36 -5.66 -20.28
CA VAL A 228 9.27 -4.58 -20.62
C VAL A 228 9.75 -4.82 -22.04
N THR A 229 9.58 -3.82 -22.90
CA THR A 229 9.76 -3.96 -24.35
C THR A 229 10.58 -2.82 -24.92
N VAL A 230 11.17 -3.04 -26.10
CA VAL A 230 11.79 -1.98 -26.89
C VAL A 230 11.32 -2.07 -28.34
N ASP A 231 10.93 -0.94 -28.90
CA ASP A 231 10.60 -0.82 -30.33
C ASP A 231 11.87 -1.05 -31.16
N ASN A 232 11.82 -2.02 -32.08
CA ASN A 232 12.96 -2.43 -32.89
C ASN A 232 13.02 -1.66 -34.23
N ASP A 233 13.97 -2.02 -35.09
CA ASP A 233 14.27 -1.31 -36.34
C ASP A 233 13.08 -1.23 -37.31
N LEU A 234 12.13 -2.16 -37.21
CA LEU A 234 10.93 -2.17 -38.03
C LEU A 234 9.91 -1.08 -37.62
N TYR A 235 10.07 -0.47 -36.43
CA TYR A 235 9.22 0.62 -35.94
C TYR A 235 9.72 2.02 -36.33
N GLN A 236 10.75 2.11 -37.18
CA GLN A 236 11.20 3.35 -37.82
C GLN A 236 11.44 4.48 -36.80
N ARG A 237 10.71 5.60 -36.87
CA ARG A 237 10.88 6.75 -35.97
C ARG A 237 10.63 6.46 -34.49
N TYR A 238 10.01 5.32 -34.18
CA TYR A 238 9.75 4.89 -32.79
C TYR A 238 10.84 3.95 -32.26
N LYS A 239 11.78 3.51 -33.10
CA LYS A 239 12.94 2.69 -32.73
C LYS A 239 13.60 3.18 -31.43
N GLY A 240 13.84 2.23 -30.54
CA GLY A 240 14.48 2.46 -29.24
C GLY A 240 13.53 2.97 -28.15
N GLU A 241 12.23 3.11 -28.42
CA GLU A 241 11.27 3.45 -27.37
C GLU A 241 11.08 2.25 -26.44
N ILE A 242 11.31 2.46 -25.13
CA ILE A 242 11.13 1.43 -24.11
C ILE A 242 9.77 1.61 -23.47
N GLU A 243 9.00 0.52 -23.40
CA GLU A 243 7.65 0.51 -22.84
C GLU A 243 7.47 -0.61 -21.80
N ILE A 244 6.55 -0.40 -20.86
CA ILE A 244 6.07 -1.42 -19.92
C ILE A 244 4.57 -1.60 -20.12
N THR A 245 4.10 -2.80 -20.43
CA THR A 245 2.67 -3.03 -20.68
C THR A 245 1.84 -2.97 -19.40
N LYS A 246 0.70 -2.27 -19.44
CA LYS A 246 -0.28 -2.17 -18.34
C LYS A 246 -1.42 -3.19 -18.48
N CYS A 247 -1.53 -3.82 -19.63
CA CYS A 247 -2.50 -4.85 -19.97
C CYS A 247 -1.87 -5.86 -20.94
N ASP A 248 -2.56 -6.97 -21.18
CA ASP A 248 -2.10 -7.96 -22.15
C ASP A 248 -2.21 -7.38 -23.57
N LEU A 249 -1.08 -7.36 -24.28
CA LEU A 249 -0.98 -6.91 -25.66
C LEU A 249 -0.57 -8.05 -26.58
N PRO A 250 -1.06 -8.06 -27.84
CA PRO A 250 -0.76 -9.13 -28.79
C PRO A 250 0.70 -9.05 -29.26
N ARG A 251 1.11 -10.13 -29.95
CA ARG A 251 2.38 -10.21 -30.69
C ARG A 251 2.55 -9.04 -31.65
N ASN A 252 3.78 -8.53 -31.76
CA ASN A 252 4.14 -7.50 -32.73
C ASN A 252 5.59 -7.68 -33.16
N GLU A 253 5.83 -7.94 -34.45
CA GLU A 253 7.18 -8.13 -35.02
C GLU A 253 8.09 -6.91 -34.84
N LYS A 254 7.50 -5.73 -34.60
CA LYS A 254 8.22 -4.46 -34.45
C LYS A 254 8.66 -4.17 -33.02
N VAL A 255 8.36 -5.08 -32.08
CA VAL A 255 8.57 -4.88 -30.65
C VAL A 255 9.29 -6.08 -30.07
N ASN A 256 10.48 -5.84 -29.54
CA ASN A 256 11.25 -6.85 -28.83
C ASN A 256 10.78 -6.91 -27.37
N VAL A 257 10.67 -8.12 -26.81
CA VAL A 257 10.40 -8.32 -25.37
C VAL A 257 11.72 -8.55 -24.65
N LEU A 258 11.99 -7.73 -23.65
CA LEU A 258 13.28 -7.67 -22.96
C LEU A 258 13.25 -8.39 -21.61
N ALA A 259 12.19 -8.17 -20.84
CA ALA A 259 12.02 -8.70 -19.49
C ALA A 259 10.54 -8.71 -19.10
N GLN A 260 10.24 -9.32 -17.97
CA GLN A 260 8.93 -9.30 -17.33
C GLN A 260 9.05 -8.73 -15.92
N VAL A 261 8.17 -7.77 -15.60
CA VAL A 261 7.97 -7.30 -14.21
C VAL A 261 7.40 -8.46 -13.39
N LYS A 262 7.95 -8.67 -12.19
CA LYS A 262 7.50 -9.71 -11.26
C LYS A 262 6.04 -9.52 -10.88
N ASP A 263 5.34 -10.64 -10.71
CA ASP A 263 3.90 -10.69 -10.44
C ASP A 263 3.48 -9.81 -9.26
N TYR A 264 4.27 -9.82 -8.19
CA TYR A 264 4.01 -9.01 -7.00
C TYR A 264 4.08 -7.49 -7.28
N ASP A 265 4.81 -7.02 -8.28
CA ASP A 265 4.90 -5.60 -8.62
C ASP A 265 3.88 -5.14 -9.68
N LEU A 266 3.17 -6.06 -10.34
CA LEU A 266 2.19 -5.71 -11.38
C LEU A 266 1.11 -4.71 -10.92
N PRO A 267 0.63 -4.76 -9.67
CA PRO A 267 -0.35 -3.78 -9.18
C PRO A 267 0.20 -2.36 -9.08
N LEU A 268 1.53 -2.18 -8.98
CA LEU A 268 2.16 -0.86 -8.99
C LEU A 268 2.05 -0.13 -10.33
N LEU A 269 1.87 -0.87 -11.44
CA LEU A 269 1.75 -0.29 -12.79
C LEU A 269 0.54 0.67 -12.91
N ASP A 270 -0.50 0.45 -12.12
CA ASP A 270 -1.69 1.29 -12.12
C ASP A 270 -1.46 2.65 -11.44
N TYR A 271 -0.34 2.80 -10.73
CA TYR A 271 0.08 4.01 -10.03
C TYR A 271 1.18 4.80 -10.77
N ILE A 272 1.66 4.28 -11.92
CA ILE A 272 2.60 5.02 -12.78
C ILE A 272 1.81 6.01 -13.64
N GLY A 273 1.88 7.28 -13.24
CA GLY A 273 1.19 8.41 -13.85
C GLY A 273 2.13 9.30 -14.67
N SER A 274 1.72 10.56 -14.87
CA SER A 274 2.47 11.56 -15.63
C SER A 274 3.81 11.86 -14.95
N ASN A 275 4.93 11.76 -15.67
CA ASN A 275 6.29 12.02 -15.16
C ASN A 275 6.71 11.16 -13.95
N THR A 276 5.99 10.09 -13.63
CA THR A 276 6.39 9.20 -12.53
C THR A 276 7.75 8.56 -12.84
N ARG A 277 8.70 8.70 -11.89
CA ARG A 277 9.99 8.03 -11.97
C ARG A 277 9.81 6.52 -11.79
N VAL A 278 10.46 5.73 -12.64
CA VAL A 278 10.46 4.27 -12.56
C VAL A 278 11.89 3.81 -12.26
N ILE A 279 12.04 3.03 -11.19
CA ILE A 279 13.32 2.45 -10.79
C ILE A 279 13.24 0.95 -11.05
N PHE A 280 14.16 0.41 -11.83
CA PHE A 280 14.22 -1.03 -12.06
C PHE A 280 15.23 -1.68 -11.11
N ARG A 281 14.87 -2.87 -10.61
CA ARG A 281 15.74 -3.70 -9.77
C ARG A 281 15.72 -5.14 -10.26
N LYS A 282 16.79 -5.87 -9.96
CA LYS A 282 16.82 -7.32 -10.15
C LYS A 282 15.94 -7.98 -9.09
N ALA A 283 15.06 -8.89 -9.50
CA ALA A 283 14.34 -9.71 -8.54
C ALA A 283 15.30 -10.60 -7.73
N ASN A 284 15.16 -10.62 -6.41
CA ASN A 284 15.93 -11.54 -5.57
C ASN A 284 15.31 -12.95 -5.66
N ALA A 285 16.15 -13.99 -5.62
CA ALA A 285 15.72 -15.39 -5.75
C ALA A 285 14.75 -15.87 -4.64
N ASN A 286 14.55 -15.09 -3.57
CA ASN A 286 13.74 -15.45 -2.39
C ASN A 286 12.58 -14.47 -2.13
N SER A 287 12.13 -13.71 -3.12
CA SER A 287 11.01 -12.76 -2.99
C SER A 287 9.65 -13.45 -3.19
N ILE A 288 9.14 -14.13 -2.16
CA ILE A 288 7.70 -14.40 -1.96
C ILE A 288 7.41 -14.21 -0.47
#